data_AF-A0A7X6TVC5-F1
#
_entry.id   AF-A0A7X6TVC5-F1
#
_cell.length_a   1.000
_cell.length_b   1.000
_cell.length_c   1.000
_cell.angle_alpha   90.00
_cell.angle_beta   90.00
_cell.angle_gamma   90.00
#
_symmetry.space_group_name_H-M   'P 1'
#
loop_
_entity.id
_entity.type
_entity.pdbx_description
1 polymer ?
#
loop_
_entity_poly.entity_id
_entity_poly.type
_entity_poly.pdbx_seq_one_letter_code
_entity_poly.pdbx_strand_id
1 'polypeptide(L)'
;MNKTLILFKTMFRSENLLEIKSEQSSRLKGILKVVGMLAILLLAGASFAPIIVELYTPLAIVGMEPLLLKLLLFSASFIVLIFGFFYVMSVFYYSSDIENYLFLPVLPGSLVLAKFMVVSLYQILSTLVLFFPSFIAFGYMDQQNWTYYFKTLLALIILPIVPLTIIAILCILLMRFSKIFRNKDRFTLFSSLIGITIAISISALMQNLTTGMNNGIPAILQEQGKVFNILSAVFPAATLMHKAIFGGIASFILNTTLSFLICAVFIFIFYQVGNRLYIDGAKGLKETAANRKTLSQQELRSSTRKKSAVIAIASKELKMILRTPAYFLNCVLVSFIMPLFLILPLLFGGTLKELTAELGAGGIEQLRHMVSPDAFIIGLMALMAFYAGLNLIAATAITREGSNFSFMKLIPIPYRTQLVGKILPALVVQMLGVLILLIPAIILLRPSIQTVLTGFLLGLLLSIFLDFAMITLDVIRPVLDWTNEQKAVKQNFNAMVSTFLSMIVGAIPVVLFIFLPLDPRILFGIFFVVLVILNSIIWYLLPTIAERSFQGKP
;
A
#
# COMPACT_ATOMS: atom_id res chain seq x y z
N MET A 1 -10.17 -24.68 -28.43
CA MET A 1 -10.08 -23.37 -27.76
C MET A 1 -9.18 -23.51 -26.54
N ASN A 2 -8.10 -22.72 -26.44
CA ASN A 2 -7.04 -22.94 -25.44
C ASN A 2 -7.62 -22.79 -24.01
N LYS A 3 -7.69 -23.89 -23.24
CA LYS A 3 -8.35 -23.96 -21.92
C LYS A 3 -7.85 -22.86 -20.96
N THR A 4 -6.56 -22.51 -21.05
CA THR A 4 -5.94 -21.42 -20.29
C THR A 4 -6.57 -20.06 -20.56
N LEU A 5 -6.89 -19.74 -21.82
CA LEU A 5 -7.45 -18.43 -22.19
C LEU A 5 -8.90 -18.27 -21.72
N ILE A 6 -9.66 -19.38 -21.68
CA ILE A 6 -11.01 -19.41 -21.12
C ILE A 6 -10.96 -19.20 -19.61
N LEU A 7 -10.02 -19.88 -18.92
CA LEU A 7 -9.78 -19.69 -17.49
C LEU A 7 -9.38 -18.24 -17.18
N PHE A 8 -8.45 -17.67 -17.94
CA PHE A 8 -8.07 -16.26 -17.79
C PHE A 8 -9.26 -15.32 -17.97
N LYS A 9 -10.04 -15.48 -19.05
CA LYS A 9 -11.23 -14.64 -19.31
C LYS A 9 -12.28 -14.75 -18.21
N THR A 10 -12.51 -15.95 -17.68
CA THR A 10 -13.48 -16.18 -16.59
C THR A 10 -13.00 -15.58 -15.27
N MET A 11 -11.73 -15.80 -14.90
CA MET A 11 -11.12 -15.19 -13.72
C MET A 11 -11.10 -13.66 -13.81
N PHE A 12 -10.66 -13.11 -14.94
CA PHE A 12 -10.63 -11.66 -15.14
C PHE A 12 -12.03 -11.02 -15.05
N ARG A 13 -13.06 -11.67 -15.60
CA ARG A 13 -14.44 -11.23 -15.43
C ARG A 13 -14.89 -11.26 -13.97
N SER A 14 -14.51 -12.29 -13.21
CA SER A 14 -14.86 -12.40 -11.78
C SER A 14 -14.17 -11.34 -10.88
N GLU A 15 -13.04 -10.79 -11.31
CA GLU A 15 -12.35 -9.72 -10.57
C GLU A 15 -13.09 -8.38 -10.60
N ASN A 16 -14.18 -8.24 -11.37
CA ASN A 16 -15.22 -7.19 -11.27
C ASN A 16 -14.79 -5.71 -11.26
N LEU A 17 -13.54 -5.37 -11.56
CA LEU A 17 -13.08 -3.97 -11.59
C LEU A 17 -13.70 -3.12 -12.73
N LEU A 18 -14.32 -3.76 -13.73
CA LEU A 18 -14.82 -3.13 -14.95
C LEU A 18 -16.29 -3.50 -15.27
N GLU A 19 -17.12 -3.82 -14.28
CA GLU A 19 -18.56 -3.93 -14.53
C GLU A 19 -19.15 -2.54 -14.84
N ILE A 20 -19.08 -2.16 -16.10
CA ILE A 20 -19.93 -1.15 -16.69
C ILE A 20 -21.29 -1.84 -16.91
N LYS A 21 -22.21 -1.69 -15.94
CA LYS A 21 -23.60 -2.15 -16.11
C LYS A 21 -24.16 -1.64 -17.45
N SER A 22 -24.95 -2.47 -18.13
CA SER A 22 -25.39 -2.24 -19.51
C SER A 22 -26.37 -1.07 -19.68
N GLU A 23 -26.92 -0.53 -18.60
CA GLU A 23 -27.83 0.62 -18.66
C GLU A 23 -27.10 1.91 -19.01
N GLN A 24 -27.63 2.69 -19.95
CA GLN A 24 -27.00 3.86 -20.56
C GLN A 24 -26.59 4.96 -19.53
N SER A 25 -27.38 5.16 -18.46
CA SER A 25 -27.06 6.09 -17.36
C SER A 25 -26.02 5.53 -16.37
N SER A 26 -25.92 4.21 -16.27
CA SER A 26 -24.91 3.50 -15.47
C SER A 26 -23.57 3.40 -16.21
N ARG A 27 -23.58 3.39 -17.55
CA ARG A 27 -22.38 3.41 -18.39
C ARG A 27 -21.58 4.69 -18.22
N LEU A 28 -22.22 5.85 -18.30
CA LEU A 28 -21.53 7.14 -18.13
C LEU A 28 -20.91 7.26 -16.73
N LYS A 29 -21.64 6.82 -15.70
CA LYS A 29 -21.14 6.76 -14.31
C LYS A 29 -20.00 5.76 -14.14
N GLY A 30 -20.03 4.63 -14.85
CA GLY A 30 -18.95 3.64 -14.87
C GLY A 30 -17.69 4.19 -15.54
N ILE A 31 -17.83 4.85 -16.69
CA ILE A 31 -16.74 5.50 -17.40
C ILE A 31 -16.13 6.62 -16.55
N LEU A 32 -16.96 7.49 -15.95
CA LEU A 32 -16.47 8.55 -15.06
C LEU A 32 -15.69 8.00 -13.86
N LYS A 33 -16.11 6.86 -13.29
CA LYS A 33 -15.38 6.21 -12.19
C LYS A 33 -14.01 5.71 -12.66
N VAL A 34 -13.95 5.07 -13.82
CA VAL A 34 -12.69 4.55 -14.38
C VAL A 34 -11.76 5.71 -14.73
N VAL A 35 -12.27 6.74 -15.40
CA VAL A 35 -11.52 7.95 -15.75
C VAL A 35 -11.04 8.70 -14.50
N GLY A 36 -11.91 8.86 -13.49
CA GLY A 36 -11.54 9.46 -12.21
C GLY A 36 -10.47 8.65 -11.48
N MET A 37 -10.59 7.32 -11.42
CA MET A 37 -9.59 6.44 -10.84
C MET A 37 -8.24 6.55 -11.57
N LEU A 38 -8.25 6.55 -12.91
CA LEU A 38 -7.05 6.73 -13.71
C LEU A 38 -6.41 8.10 -13.50
N ALA A 39 -7.21 9.18 -13.50
CA ALA A 39 -6.72 10.54 -13.25
C ALA A 39 -6.07 10.67 -11.87
N ILE A 40 -6.69 10.07 -10.85
CA ILE A 40 -6.17 10.07 -9.48
C ILE A 40 -4.88 9.27 -9.36
N LEU A 41 -4.82 8.07 -9.95
CA LEU A 41 -3.60 7.27 -9.95
C LEU A 41 -2.48 7.96 -10.75
N LEU A 42 -2.81 8.68 -11.82
CA LEU A 42 -1.86 9.52 -12.56
C LEU A 42 -1.35 10.69 -11.73
N LEU A 43 -2.20 11.34 -10.92
CA LEU A 43 -1.77 12.38 -9.98
C LEU A 43 -0.82 11.81 -8.91
N ALA A 44 -1.11 10.61 -8.40
CA ALA A 44 -0.22 9.92 -7.48
C ALA A 44 1.14 9.60 -8.14
N GLY A 45 1.15 9.11 -9.38
CA GLY A 45 2.40 8.92 -10.13
C GLY A 45 3.13 10.23 -10.41
N ALA A 46 2.41 11.31 -10.72
CA ALA A 46 2.97 12.64 -10.97
C ALA A 46 3.58 13.27 -9.71
N SER A 47 3.17 12.86 -8.50
CA SER A 47 3.78 13.33 -7.26
C SER A 47 5.26 12.96 -7.13
N PHE A 48 5.74 11.97 -7.88
CA PHE A 48 7.17 11.62 -7.95
C PHE A 48 7.97 12.49 -8.93
N ALA A 49 7.31 13.25 -9.82
CA ALA A 49 8.00 14.08 -10.82
C ALA A 49 8.93 15.15 -10.22
N PRO A 50 8.55 15.89 -9.14
CA PRO A 50 9.45 16.86 -8.50
C PRO A 50 10.75 16.22 -8.00
N ILE A 51 10.68 15.01 -7.43
CA ILE A 51 11.85 14.27 -6.96
C ILE A 51 12.81 13.98 -8.13
N ILE A 52 12.28 13.63 -9.31
CA ILE A 52 13.11 13.39 -10.50
C ILE A 52 13.78 14.67 -10.99
N VAL A 53 13.08 15.80 -10.97
CA VAL A 53 13.64 17.10 -11.36
C VAL A 53 14.79 17.51 -10.43
N GLU A 54 14.59 17.36 -9.11
CA GLU A 54 15.62 17.66 -8.11
C GLU A 54 16.85 16.74 -8.22
N LEU A 55 16.65 15.46 -8.54
CA LEU A 55 17.75 14.50 -8.72
C LEU A 55 18.46 14.63 -10.07
N TYR A 56 17.78 15.10 -11.12
CA TYR A 56 18.36 15.20 -12.47
C TYR A 56 19.45 16.27 -12.52
N THR A 57 19.19 17.47 -12.00
CA THR A 57 20.11 18.62 -12.06
C THR A 57 21.53 18.31 -11.55
N PRO A 58 21.73 17.73 -10.35
CA PRO A 58 23.08 17.38 -9.87
C PRO A 58 23.73 16.24 -10.68
N LEU A 59 22.95 15.31 -11.21
CA LEU A 59 23.48 14.21 -12.05
C LEU A 59 23.89 14.68 -13.44
N ALA A 60 23.20 15.68 -13.99
CA ALA A 60 23.52 16.33 -15.25
C ALA A 60 24.88 17.04 -15.21
N ILE A 61 25.17 17.73 -14.12
CA ILE A 61 26.47 18.41 -13.90
C ILE A 61 27.65 17.42 -13.99
N VAL A 62 27.44 16.17 -13.57
CA VAL A 62 28.46 15.11 -13.56
C VAL A 62 28.42 14.23 -14.82
N GLY A 63 27.48 14.47 -15.73
CA GLY A 63 27.30 13.66 -16.95
C GLY A 63 26.76 12.24 -16.68
N MET A 64 26.09 12.02 -15.55
CA MET A 64 25.57 10.72 -15.11
C MET A 64 24.04 10.60 -15.25
N GLU A 65 23.41 11.39 -16.10
CA GLU A 65 21.96 11.40 -16.34
C GLU A 65 21.38 10.00 -16.66
N PRO A 66 22.05 9.13 -17.47
CA PRO A 66 21.53 7.80 -17.76
C PRO A 66 21.41 6.87 -16.54
N LEU A 67 22.08 7.21 -15.43
CA LEU A 67 21.98 6.50 -14.16
C LEU A 67 20.59 6.65 -13.54
N LEU A 68 19.99 7.84 -13.65
CA LEU A 68 18.68 8.13 -13.07
C LEU A 68 17.60 7.27 -13.71
N LEU A 69 17.63 7.13 -15.04
CA LEU A 69 16.72 6.22 -15.76
C LEU A 69 16.93 4.76 -15.36
N LYS A 70 18.19 4.34 -15.20
CA LYS A 70 18.54 2.98 -14.77
C LYS A 70 17.99 2.69 -13.36
N LEU A 71 18.11 3.65 -12.44
CA LEU A 71 17.52 3.59 -11.09
C LEU A 71 15.99 3.52 -11.15
N LEU A 72 15.35 4.33 -12.00
CA LEU A 72 13.91 4.30 -12.20
C LEU A 72 13.42 2.90 -12.64
N LEU A 73 14.08 2.30 -13.63
CA LEU A 73 13.74 0.95 -14.11
C LEU A 73 13.92 -0.13 -13.03
N PHE A 74 15.00 -0.06 -12.24
CA PHE A 74 15.18 -1.00 -11.11
C PHE A 74 14.19 -0.78 -9.98
N SER A 75 13.87 0.48 -9.65
CA SER A 75 12.89 0.79 -8.62
C SER A 75 11.50 0.27 -9.00
N ALA A 76 11.10 0.40 -10.27
CA ALA A 76 9.88 -0.20 -10.79
C ALA A 76 9.89 -1.73 -10.66
N SER A 77 11.00 -2.38 -11.03
CA SER A 77 11.14 -3.84 -10.95
C SER A 77 11.06 -4.34 -9.50
N PHE A 78 11.68 -3.60 -8.59
CA PHE A 78 11.74 -3.91 -7.17
C PHE A 78 10.39 -3.71 -6.49
N ILE A 79 9.67 -2.62 -6.81
CA ILE A 79 8.31 -2.38 -6.33
C ILE A 79 7.37 -3.50 -6.81
N VAL A 80 7.47 -3.91 -8.09
CA VAL A 80 6.71 -5.05 -8.60
C VAL A 80 7.05 -6.33 -7.84
N LEU A 81 8.32 -6.58 -7.52
CA LEU A 81 8.72 -7.77 -6.75
C LEU A 81 8.07 -7.80 -5.35
N ILE A 82 8.16 -6.69 -4.62
CA ILE A 82 7.62 -6.58 -3.25
C ILE A 82 6.10 -6.75 -3.25
N PHE A 83 5.37 -5.96 -4.05
CA PHE A 83 3.91 -6.02 -4.07
C PHE A 83 3.40 -7.27 -4.79
N GLY A 84 4.16 -7.79 -5.75
CA GLY A 84 3.87 -9.02 -6.49
C GLY A 84 3.83 -10.24 -5.58
N PHE A 85 4.72 -10.33 -4.59
CA PHE A 85 4.71 -11.41 -3.60
C PHE A 85 3.33 -11.57 -2.94
N PHE A 86 2.82 -10.47 -2.39
CA PHE A 86 1.55 -10.46 -1.70
C PHE A 86 0.39 -10.73 -2.63
N TYR A 87 0.41 -10.16 -3.83
CA TYR A 87 -0.67 -10.33 -4.78
C TYR A 87 -0.75 -11.76 -5.29
N VAL A 88 0.39 -12.36 -5.61
CA VAL A 88 0.47 -13.78 -5.97
C VAL A 88 -0.06 -14.64 -4.83
N MET A 89 0.38 -14.43 -3.58
CA MET A 89 -0.11 -15.24 -2.45
C MET A 89 -1.63 -15.17 -2.29
N SER A 90 -2.21 -13.98 -2.45
CA SER A 90 -3.66 -13.80 -2.33
C SER A 90 -4.44 -14.47 -3.45
N VAL A 91 -4.04 -14.27 -4.71
CA VAL A 91 -4.77 -14.83 -5.87
C VAL A 91 -4.53 -16.32 -6.02
N PHE A 92 -3.33 -16.80 -5.71
CA PHE A 92 -2.95 -18.19 -5.94
C PHE A 92 -3.50 -19.08 -4.82
N TYR A 93 -3.35 -18.67 -3.56
CA TYR A 93 -3.59 -19.53 -2.41
C TYR A 93 -4.77 -19.13 -1.53
N TYR A 94 -4.97 -17.83 -1.29
CA TYR A 94 -6.01 -17.35 -0.35
C TYR A 94 -7.34 -16.99 -1.01
N SER A 95 -7.48 -17.21 -2.32
CA SER A 95 -8.78 -17.07 -3.00
C SER A 95 -9.73 -18.20 -2.61
N SER A 96 -10.99 -17.87 -2.31
CA SER A 96 -12.07 -18.84 -2.03
C SER A 96 -12.27 -19.86 -3.16
N ASP A 97 -11.95 -19.47 -4.40
CA ASP A 97 -12.14 -20.31 -5.59
C ASP A 97 -11.13 -21.46 -5.72
N ILE A 98 -10.09 -21.51 -4.88
CA ILE A 98 -9.08 -22.57 -4.94
C ILE A 98 -9.70 -23.96 -4.76
N GLU A 99 -10.76 -24.07 -3.95
CA GLU A 99 -11.46 -25.32 -3.70
C GLU A 99 -12.16 -25.84 -4.96
N ASN A 100 -12.77 -24.94 -5.73
CA ASN A 100 -13.48 -25.28 -6.97
C ASN A 100 -12.51 -25.67 -8.08
N TYR A 101 -11.33 -25.02 -8.13
CA TYR A 101 -10.33 -25.30 -9.17
C TYR A 101 -9.60 -26.63 -8.99
N LEU A 102 -9.53 -27.18 -7.77
CA LEU A 102 -8.89 -28.48 -7.49
C LEU A 102 -9.60 -29.66 -8.17
N PHE A 103 -10.89 -29.52 -8.49
CA PHE A 103 -11.70 -30.58 -9.11
C PHE A 103 -11.82 -30.47 -10.63
N LEU A 104 -11.33 -29.38 -11.24
CA LEU A 104 -11.43 -29.20 -12.69
C LEU A 104 -10.42 -30.08 -13.43
N PRO A 105 -10.80 -30.70 -14.58
CA PRO A 105 -9.90 -31.50 -15.42
C PRO A 105 -9.00 -30.60 -16.29
N VAL A 106 -8.20 -29.75 -15.62
CA VAL A 106 -7.24 -28.81 -16.23
C VAL A 106 -5.84 -29.05 -15.68
N LEU A 107 -4.82 -28.90 -16.52
CA LEU A 107 -3.44 -29.02 -16.10
C LEU A 107 -3.11 -27.94 -15.05
N PRO A 108 -2.43 -28.29 -13.94
CA PRO A 108 -2.07 -27.32 -12.90
C PRO A 108 -1.28 -26.14 -13.46
N GLY A 109 -0.37 -26.40 -14.42
CA GLY A 109 0.38 -25.35 -15.09
C GLY A 109 -0.51 -24.35 -15.84
N SER A 110 -1.57 -24.82 -16.49
CA SER A 110 -2.53 -23.96 -17.20
C SER A 110 -3.37 -23.11 -16.25
N LEU A 111 -3.76 -23.67 -15.10
CA LEU A 111 -4.47 -22.94 -14.05
C LEU A 111 -3.61 -21.81 -13.46
N VAL A 112 -2.37 -22.15 -13.10
CA VAL A 112 -1.40 -21.21 -12.53
C VAL A 112 -1.03 -20.12 -13.53
N LEU A 113 -0.88 -20.47 -14.81
CA LEU A 113 -0.63 -19.50 -15.88
C LEU A 113 -1.82 -18.53 -16.08
N ALA A 114 -3.06 -19.03 -15.99
CA ALA A 114 -4.25 -18.17 -16.04
C ALA A 114 -4.27 -17.16 -14.88
N LYS A 115 -4.03 -17.62 -13.64
CA LYS A 115 -3.90 -16.74 -12.47
C LYS A 115 -2.76 -15.74 -12.61
N PHE A 116 -1.62 -16.18 -13.14
CA PHE A 116 -0.47 -15.32 -13.40
C PHE A 116 -0.79 -14.22 -14.41
N MET A 117 -1.53 -14.51 -15.48
CA MET A 117 -1.94 -13.50 -16.46
C MET A 117 -2.82 -12.41 -15.83
N VAL A 118 -3.73 -12.79 -14.93
CA VAL A 118 -4.55 -11.84 -14.18
C VAL A 118 -3.65 -10.93 -13.34
N VAL A 119 -2.81 -11.52 -12.49
CA VAL A 119 -1.87 -10.78 -11.64
C VAL A 119 -0.93 -9.87 -12.45
N SER A 120 -0.43 -10.36 -13.59
CA SER A 120 0.47 -9.63 -14.48
C SER A 120 -0.20 -8.40 -15.07
N LEU A 121 -1.45 -8.52 -15.54
CA LEU A 121 -2.18 -7.41 -16.13
C LEU A 121 -2.34 -6.26 -15.14
N TYR A 122 -2.75 -6.56 -13.91
CA TYR A 122 -2.90 -5.57 -12.85
C TYR A 122 -1.57 -4.95 -12.43
N GLN A 123 -0.48 -5.72 -12.40
CA GLN A 123 0.83 -5.17 -12.09
C GLN A 123 1.40 -4.30 -13.22
N ILE A 124 1.17 -4.66 -14.48
CA ILE A 124 1.53 -3.83 -15.63
C ILE A 124 0.77 -2.50 -15.56
N LEU A 125 -0.55 -2.54 -15.34
CA LEU A 125 -1.36 -1.33 -15.19
C LEU A 125 -0.89 -0.46 -14.02
N SER A 126 -0.62 -1.08 -12.86
CA SER A 126 -0.13 -0.36 -11.67
C SER A 126 1.24 0.28 -11.93
N THR A 127 2.14 -0.43 -12.60
CA THR A 127 3.49 0.06 -12.94
C THR A 127 3.41 1.21 -13.93
N LEU A 128 2.60 1.08 -14.98
CA LEU A 128 2.38 2.14 -15.95
C LEU A 128 1.87 3.40 -15.27
N VAL A 129 0.80 3.31 -14.49
CA VAL A 129 0.20 4.52 -13.94
C VAL A 129 1.09 5.18 -12.87
N LEU A 130 1.80 4.39 -12.07
CA LEU A 130 2.64 4.92 -10.99
C LEU A 130 3.97 5.50 -11.49
N PHE A 131 4.63 4.85 -12.45
CA PHE A 131 5.97 5.25 -12.89
C PHE A 131 5.99 6.09 -14.16
N PHE A 132 5.01 5.96 -15.06
CA PHE A 132 5.06 6.67 -16.35
C PHE A 132 5.22 8.19 -16.21
N PRO A 133 4.57 8.88 -15.24
CA PRO A 133 4.82 10.31 -15.01
C PRO A 133 6.27 10.63 -14.65
N SER A 134 6.95 9.79 -13.87
CA SER A 134 8.38 9.96 -13.53
C SER A 134 9.28 9.83 -14.75
N PHE A 135 8.96 8.91 -15.67
CA PHE A 135 9.68 8.76 -16.93
C PHE A 135 9.44 9.93 -17.89
N ILE A 136 8.25 10.53 -17.87
CA ILE A 136 7.94 11.76 -18.61
C ILE A 136 8.77 12.92 -18.06
N ALA A 137 8.83 13.07 -16.74
CA ALA A 137 9.64 14.11 -16.10
C ALA A 137 11.12 14.01 -16.50
N PHE A 138 11.68 12.80 -16.49
CA PHE A 138 13.04 12.55 -16.99
C PHE A 138 13.19 12.94 -18.47
N GLY A 139 12.30 12.44 -19.34
CA GLY A 139 12.38 12.73 -20.78
C GLY A 139 12.21 14.21 -21.12
N TYR A 140 11.47 14.96 -20.30
CA TYR A 140 11.32 16.40 -20.43
C TYR A 140 12.60 17.16 -20.02
N MET A 141 13.23 16.78 -18.90
CA MET A 141 14.50 17.36 -18.46
C MET A 141 15.63 17.09 -19.45
N ASP A 142 15.67 15.85 -19.96
CA ASP A 142 16.69 15.35 -20.89
C ASP A 142 16.41 15.69 -22.36
N GLN A 143 15.38 16.50 -22.63
CA GLN A 143 14.96 16.96 -23.97
C GLN A 143 14.80 15.83 -25.00
N GLN A 144 14.24 14.69 -24.57
CA GLN A 144 14.13 13.50 -25.37
C GLN A 144 12.99 13.55 -26.41
N ASN A 145 13.22 12.92 -27.57
CA ASN A 145 12.27 12.85 -28.68
C ASN A 145 11.10 11.87 -28.42
N TRP A 146 10.05 11.92 -29.25
CA TRP A 146 8.89 11.01 -29.15
C TRP A 146 9.25 9.52 -29.13
N THR A 147 10.36 9.14 -29.79
CA THR A 147 10.86 7.76 -29.80
C THR A 147 11.22 7.25 -28.41
N TYR A 148 11.74 8.09 -27.51
CA TYR A 148 12.03 7.73 -26.13
C TYR A 148 10.78 7.31 -25.37
N TYR A 149 9.68 8.06 -25.50
CA TYR A 149 8.42 7.78 -24.81
C TYR A 149 7.82 6.44 -25.26
N PHE A 150 7.89 6.14 -26.55
CA PHE A 150 7.45 4.84 -27.09
C PHE A 150 8.30 3.67 -26.55
N LYS A 151 9.64 3.80 -26.57
CA LYS A 151 10.53 2.77 -26.03
C LYS A 151 10.32 2.55 -24.53
N THR A 152 10.07 3.63 -23.79
CA THR A 152 9.81 3.59 -22.35
C THR A 152 8.47 2.94 -22.02
N LEU A 153 7.41 3.22 -22.80
CA LEU A 153 6.13 2.56 -22.66
C LEU A 153 6.26 1.03 -22.81
N LEU A 154 7.01 0.58 -23.82
CA LEU A 154 7.31 -0.84 -23.99
C LEU A 154 8.12 -1.41 -22.83
N ALA A 155 9.09 -0.65 -22.30
CA ALA A 155 9.86 -1.06 -21.13
C ALA A 155 8.96 -1.32 -19.93
N LEU A 156 8.04 -0.41 -19.62
CA LEU A 156 7.12 -0.54 -18.48
C LEU A 156 6.14 -1.71 -18.59
N ILE A 157 5.84 -2.18 -19.80
CA ILE A 157 5.00 -3.37 -20.03
C ILE A 157 5.79 -4.66 -19.78
N ILE A 158 7.05 -4.71 -20.21
CA ILE A 158 7.90 -5.91 -20.14
C ILE A 158 8.49 -6.10 -18.74
N LEU A 159 8.89 -4.99 -18.11
CA LEU A 159 9.67 -4.94 -16.88
C LEU A 159 9.02 -5.66 -15.68
N PRO A 160 7.70 -5.63 -15.47
CA PRO A 160 7.05 -6.37 -14.39
C PRO A 160 7.12 -7.90 -14.51
N ILE A 161 7.29 -8.45 -15.72
CA ILE A 161 7.11 -9.88 -15.99
C ILE A 161 8.18 -10.74 -15.30
N VAL A 162 9.45 -10.36 -15.38
CA VAL A 162 10.56 -11.12 -14.76
C VAL A 162 10.49 -11.08 -13.22
N PRO A 163 10.38 -9.93 -12.54
CA PRO A 163 10.17 -9.88 -11.10
C PRO A 163 8.96 -10.71 -10.64
N LEU A 164 7.87 -10.66 -11.39
CA LEU A 164 6.63 -11.35 -11.04
C LEU A 164 6.74 -12.88 -11.23
N THR A 165 7.45 -13.36 -12.24
CA THR A 165 7.70 -14.80 -12.40
C THR A 165 8.61 -15.34 -11.30
N ILE A 166 9.69 -14.61 -10.95
CA ILE A 166 10.58 -14.96 -9.84
C ILE A 166 9.77 -15.10 -8.55
N ILE A 167 8.95 -14.09 -8.24
CA ILE A 167 8.19 -14.10 -7.00
C ILE A 167 7.09 -15.17 -7.00
N ALA A 168 6.49 -15.45 -8.16
CA ALA A 168 5.48 -16.51 -8.24
C ALA A 168 6.08 -17.91 -8.08
N ILE A 169 7.27 -18.16 -8.63
CA ILE A 169 8.04 -19.39 -8.39
C ILE A 169 8.37 -19.50 -6.89
N LEU A 170 8.88 -18.42 -6.29
CA LEU A 170 9.20 -18.37 -4.86
C LEU A 170 7.96 -18.72 -4.02
N CYS A 171 6.80 -18.10 -4.29
CA CYS A 171 5.56 -18.39 -3.58
C CYS A 171 5.14 -19.86 -3.71
N ILE A 172 5.29 -20.48 -4.88
CA ILE A 172 4.99 -21.91 -5.06
C ILE A 172 5.93 -22.80 -4.24
N LEU A 173 7.23 -22.50 -4.25
CA LEU A 173 8.22 -23.24 -3.45
C LEU A 173 7.96 -23.09 -1.95
N LEU A 174 7.70 -21.86 -1.49
CA LEU A 174 7.40 -21.56 -0.10
C LEU A 174 6.14 -22.28 0.39
N MET A 175 5.05 -22.27 -0.40
CA MET A 175 3.82 -22.98 -0.03
C MET A 175 3.99 -24.49 -0.04
N ARG A 176 4.79 -25.02 -0.97
CA ARG A 176 5.09 -26.46 -1.01
C ARG A 176 5.88 -26.89 0.22
N PHE A 177 6.97 -26.20 0.54
CA PHE A 177 7.96 -26.70 1.50
C PHE A 177 7.84 -26.10 2.90
N SER A 178 7.14 -24.98 3.07
CA SER A 178 7.08 -24.30 4.35
C SER A 178 5.70 -24.33 5.00
N LYS A 179 5.62 -25.03 6.13
CA LYS A 179 4.46 -25.04 7.03
C LYS A 179 4.14 -23.65 7.60
N ILE A 180 5.13 -22.74 7.61
CA ILE A 180 4.94 -21.34 8.07
C ILE A 180 4.05 -20.59 7.10
N PHE A 181 4.26 -20.74 5.80
CA PHE A 181 3.51 -20.00 4.77
C PHE A 181 2.13 -20.59 4.52
N ARG A 182 1.95 -21.90 4.76
CA ARG A 182 0.62 -22.53 4.76
C ARG A 182 -0.29 -21.99 5.86
N ASN A 183 0.29 -21.57 7.00
CA ASN A 183 -0.49 -20.98 8.08
C ASN A 183 -0.60 -19.47 7.88
N LYS A 184 -1.82 -19.02 7.60
CA LYS A 184 -2.18 -17.62 7.37
C LYS A 184 -1.71 -16.67 8.49
N ASP A 185 -1.78 -17.11 9.75
CA ASP A 185 -1.34 -16.33 10.92
C ASP A 185 0.19 -16.16 10.95
N ARG A 186 0.93 -17.24 10.68
CA ARG A 186 2.40 -17.22 10.67
C ARG A 186 2.96 -16.48 9.46
N PHE A 187 2.28 -16.58 8.32
CA PHE A 187 2.60 -15.78 7.14
C PHE A 187 2.46 -14.29 7.41
N THR A 188 1.42 -13.89 8.13
CA THR A 188 1.21 -12.48 8.49
C THR A 188 2.32 -11.95 9.42
N LEU A 189 2.80 -12.77 10.35
CA LEU A 189 3.97 -12.42 11.16
C LEU A 189 5.24 -12.33 10.30
N PHE A 190 5.47 -13.29 9.41
CA PHE A 190 6.64 -13.30 8.55
C PHE A 190 6.67 -12.13 7.56
N SER A 191 5.52 -11.76 6.98
CA SER A 191 5.42 -10.60 6.09
C SER A 191 5.71 -9.29 6.80
N SER A 192 5.32 -9.16 8.08
CA SER A 192 5.64 -7.99 8.90
C SER A 192 7.16 -7.82 9.10
N LEU A 193 7.86 -8.92 9.38
CA LEU A 193 9.32 -8.93 9.55
C LEU A 193 10.05 -8.59 8.25
N ILE A 194 9.59 -9.14 7.12
CA ILE A 194 10.12 -8.76 5.81
C ILE A 194 9.89 -7.28 5.54
N GLY A 195 8.69 -6.76 5.79
CA GLY A 195 8.38 -5.34 5.57
C GLY A 195 9.33 -4.41 6.33
N ILE A 196 9.57 -4.72 7.61
CA ILE A 196 10.55 -4.00 8.44
C ILE A 196 11.96 -4.14 7.88
N THR A 197 12.38 -5.35 7.50
CA THR A 197 13.71 -5.61 6.95
C THR A 197 13.94 -4.85 5.64
N ILE A 198 12.94 -4.80 4.76
CA ILE A 198 12.97 -4.03 3.52
C ILE A 198 13.09 -2.54 3.83
N ALA A 199 12.30 -2.03 4.77
CA ALA A 199 12.36 -0.62 5.16
C ALA A 199 13.76 -0.24 5.69
N ILE A 200 14.35 -1.08 6.55
CA ILE A 200 15.73 -0.92 7.05
C ILE A 200 16.74 -0.98 5.90
N SER A 201 16.59 -1.94 4.99
CA SER A 201 17.54 -2.13 3.87
C SER A 201 17.52 -0.94 2.91
N ILE A 202 16.34 -0.45 2.55
CA ILE A 202 16.20 0.74 1.70
C ILE A 202 16.71 1.97 2.44
N SER A 203 16.40 2.12 3.73
CA SER A 203 16.92 3.22 4.55
C SER A 203 18.45 3.23 4.59
N ALA A 204 19.09 2.08 4.78
CA ALA A 204 20.54 1.95 4.77
C ALA A 204 21.13 2.23 3.39
N LEU A 205 20.46 1.81 2.31
CA LEU A 205 20.86 2.14 0.94
C LEU A 205 20.79 3.65 0.68
N MET A 206 19.70 4.31 1.08
CA MET A 206 19.53 5.76 0.92
C MET A 206 20.63 6.52 1.67
N GLN A 207 20.97 6.08 2.89
CA GLN A 207 22.07 6.64 3.65
C GLN A 207 23.41 6.51 2.92
N ASN A 208 23.76 5.31 2.45
CA ASN A 208 25.03 5.10 1.74
C ASN A 208 25.14 5.98 0.50
N LEU A 209 24.02 6.24 -0.18
CA LEU A 209 23.96 7.19 -1.30
C LEU A 209 24.22 8.63 -0.83
N THR A 210 23.61 9.08 0.27
CA THR A 210 23.82 10.43 0.83
C THR A 210 25.26 10.63 1.33
N THR A 211 25.80 9.69 2.12
CA THR A 211 27.20 9.76 2.61
C THR A 211 28.20 9.67 1.45
N GLY A 212 27.89 8.89 0.41
CA GLY A 212 28.67 8.82 -0.83
C GLY A 212 28.71 10.16 -1.58
N MET A 213 27.60 10.91 -1.61
CA MET A 213 27.54 12.25 -2.21
C MET A 213 28.44 13.25 -1.47
N ASN A 214 28.54 13.17 -0.15
CA ASN A 214 29.38 14.06 0.66
C ASN A 214 30.89 13.75 0.56
N ASN A 215 31.26 12.50 0.27
CA ASN A 215 32.66 12.06 0.16
C ASN A 215 33.26 12.21 -1.26
N GLY A 216 32.51 12.80 -2.20
CA GLY A 216 32.91 13.02 -3.58
C GLY A 216 32.54 11.89 -4.54
N ILE A 217 32.31 12.28 -5.80
CA ILE A 217 31.90 11.44 -6.95
C ILE A 217 32.71 10.13 -7.11
N PRO A 218 34.03 10.04 -6.85
CA PRO A 218 34.81 8.81 -7.05
C PRO A 218 34.40 7.65 -6.13
N ALA A 219 33.99 7.91 -4.89
CA ALA A 219 33.57 6.86 -3.95
C ALA A 219 32.23 6.24 -4.37
N ILE A 220 31.32 7.08 -4.90
CA ILE A 220 30.04 6.64 -5.44
C ILE A 220 30.26 5.71 -6.64
N LEU A 221 31.22 6.02 -7.52
CA LEU A 221 31.50 5.21 -8.73
C LEU A 221 32.02 3.79 -8.42
N GLN A 222 32.82 3.61 -7.35
CA GLN A 222 33.32 2.28 -6.96
C GLN A 222 32.25 1.42 -6.27
N GLU A 223 31.40 1.99 -5.41
CA GLU A 223 30.33 1.23 -4.75
C GLU A 223 29.12 0.94 -5.65
N GLN A 224 28.85 1.83 -6.62
CA GLN A 224 27.81 1.64 -7.63
C GLN A 224 27.94 0.30 -8.37
N GLY A 225 29.16 -0.09 -8.76
CA GLY A 225 29.38 -1.30 -9.55
C GLY A 225 28.82 -2.57 -8.90
N LYS A 226 28.95 -2.72 -7.58
CA LYS A 226 28.51 -3.94 -6.87
C LYS A 226 26.99 -4.05 -6.79
N VAL A 227 26.31 -2.97 -6.35
CA VAL A 227 24.85 -2.96 -6.21
C VAL A 227 24.18 -3.09 -7.58
N PHE A 228 24.68 -2.36 -8.59
CA PHE A 228 24.14 -2.44 -9.94
C PHE A 228 24.37 -3.81 -10.58
N ASN A 229 25.49 -4.49 -10.31
CA ASN A 229 25.70 -5.85 -10.82
C ASN A 229 24.70 -6.84 -10.23
N ILE A 230 24.40 -6.73 -8.94
CA ILE A 230 23.37 -7.57 -8.29
C ILE A 230 22.00 -7.26 -8.89
N LEU A 231 21.62 -5.97 -8.98
CA LEU A 231 20.33 -5.57 -9.55
C LEU A 231 20.20 -5.96 -11.03
N SER A 232 21.28 -5.87 -11.80
CA SER A 232 21.32 -6.31 -13.20
C SER A 232 21.19 -7.83 -13.34
N ALA A 233 21.73 -8.61 -12.40
CA ALA A 233 21.57 -10.06 -12.39
C ALA A 233 20.16 -10.50 -11.98
N VAL A 234 19.55 -9.83 -11.00
CA VAL A 234 18.19 -10.12 -10.52
C VAL A 234 17.12 -9.62 -11.50
N PHE A 235 17.35 -8.45 -12.11
CA PHE A 235 16.45 -7.79 -13.05
C PHE A 235 17.10 -7.59 -14.44
N PRO A 236 17.39 -8.67 -15.17
CA PRO A 236 18.07 -8.58 -16.47
C PRO A 236 17.24 -7.80 -17.50
N ALA A 237 15.91 -7.91 -17.47
CA ALA A 237 15.01 -7.17 -18.35
C ALA A 237 15.13 -5.65 -18.17
N ALA A 238 15.32 -5.14 -16.94
CA ALA A 238 15.51 -3.71 -16.70
C ALA A 238 16.81 -3.20 -17.33
N THR A 239 17.88 -4.00 -17.26
CA THR A 239 19.18 -3.65 -17.85
C THR A 239 19.14 -3.64 -19.38
N LEU A 240 18.46 -4.62 -19.99
CA LEU A 240 18.28 -4.68 -21.43
C LEU A 240 17.38 -3.54 -21.93
N MET A 241 16.28 -3.25 -21.23
CA MET A 241 15.42 -2.12 -21.61
C MET A 241 16.12 -0.78 -21.44
N HIS A 242 17.00 -0.60 -20.45
CA HIS A 242 17.86 0.57 -20.35
C HIS A 242 18.73 0.76 -21.61
N LYS A 243 19.40 -0.31 -22.07
CA LYS A 243 20.19 -0.31 -23.33
C LYS A 243 19.32 -0.09 -24.57
N ALA A 244 18.09 -0.58 -24.56
CA ALA A 244 17.13 -0.40 -25.65
C ALA A 244 16.69 1.06 -25.79
N ILE A 245 16.46 1.75 -24.66
CA ILE A 245 16.01 3.14 -24.61
C ILE A 245 17.11 4.07 -25.15
N PHE A 246 18.32 4.00 -24.60
CA PHE A 246 19.44 4.88 -24.98
C PHE A 246 20.17 4.47 -26.27
N GLY A 247 20.03 3.23 -26.71
CA GLY A 247 20.68 2.76 -27.93
C GLY A 247 19.96 3.22 -29.21
N GLY A 248 20.68 3.16 -30.35
CA GLY A 248 20.09 3.34 -31.68
C GLY A 248 19.07 2.25 -32.04
N ILE A 249 18.49 2.33 -33.26
CA ILE A 249 17.45 1.39 -33.73
C ILE A 249 17.87 -0.09 -33.60
N ALA A 250 19.11 -0.42 -33.96
CA ALA A 250 19.61 -1.80 -33.90
C ALA A 250 19.71 -2.31 -32.46
N SER A 251 20.19 -1.46 -31.54
CA SER A 251 20.24 -1.77 -30.10
C SER A 251 18.84 -1.91 -29.52
N PHE A 252 17.89 -1.06 -29.94
CA PHE A 252 16.51 -1.14 -29.51
C PHE A 252 15.87 -2.48 -29.90
N ILE A 253 15.99 -2.89 -31.17
CA ILE A 253 15.42 -4.16 -31.65
C ILE A 253 16.06 -5.34 -30.91
N LEU A 254 17.41 -5.40 -30.90
CA LEU A 254 18.14 -6.49 -30.27
C LEU A 254 17.80 -6.65 -28.79
N ASN A 255 17.89 -5.56 -28.01
CA ASN A 255 17.67 -5.64 -26.57
C ASN A 255 16.19 -5.86 -26.21
N THR A 256 15.26 -5.35 -27.00
CA THR A 256 13.82 -5.62 -26.81
C THR A 256 13.51 -7.10 -27.09
N THR A 257 14.03 -7.66 -28.19
CA THR A 257 13.88 -9.09 -28.52
C THR A 257 14.50 -9.98 -27.45
N LEU A 258 15.70 -9.66 -26.96
CA LEU A 258 16.32 -10.39 -25.85
C LEU A 258 15.48 -10.30 -24.57
N SER A 259 14.90 -9.13 -24.27
CA SER A 259 14.03 -8.96 -23.11
C SER A 259 12.78 -9.84 -23.21
N PHE A 260 12.15 -9.91 -24.38
CA PHE A 260 11.03 -10.81 -24.63
C PHE A 260 11.41 -12.29 -24.49
N LEU A 261 12.58 -12.68 -25.00
CA LEU A 261 13.08 -14.05 -24.90
C LEU A 261 13.32 -14.44 -23.44
N ILE A 262 13.93 -13.55 -22.64
CA ILE A 262 14.11 -13.76 -21.20
C ILE A 262 12.75 -13.92 -20.52
N CYS A 263 11.79 -13.03 -20.78
CA CYS A 263 10.44 -13.16 -20.23
C CYS A 263 9.80 -14.51 -20.59
N ALA A 264 9.93 -14.96 -21.84
CA ALA A 264 9.41 -16.24 -22.29
C ALA A 264 10.05 -17.43 -21.55
N VAL A 265 11.37 -17.42 -21.36
CA VAL A 265 12.10 -18.45 -20.59
C VAL A 265 11.63 -18.49 -19.14
N PHE A 266 11.50 -17.34 -18.49
CA PHE A 266 11.02 -17.27 -17.10
C PHE A 266 9.57 -17.77 -16.96
N ILE A 267 8.68 -17.39 -17.89
CA ILE A 267 7.30 -17.89 -17.92
C ILE A 267 7.27 -19.40 -18.15
N PHE A 268 8.14 -19.93 -19.02
CA PHE A 268 8.23 -21.36 -19.26
C PHE A 268 8.68 -22.13 -18.02
N ILE A 269 9.73 -21.67 -17.33
CA ILE A 269 10.19 -22.25 -16.06
C ILE A 269 9.06 -22.21 -15.03
N PHE A 270 8.40 -21.06 -14.90
CA PHE A 270 7.26 -20.88 -14.01
C PHE A 270 6.12 -21.87 -14.30
N TYR A 271 5.78 -22.08 -15.58
CA TYR A 271 4.78 -23.05 -15.99
C TYR A 271 5.15 -24.47 -15.55
N GLN A 272 6.41 -24.87 -15.73
CA GLN A 272 6.87 -26.21 -15.34
C GLN A 272 6.86 -26.42 -13.83
N VAL A 273 7.27 -25.40 -13.07
CA VAL A 273 7.21 -25.42 -11.59
C VAL A 273 5.75 -25.50 -11.14
N GLY A 274 4.87 -24.65 -11.70
CA GLY A 274 3.44 -24.65 -11.39
C GLY A 274 2.78 -26.00 -11.70
N ASN A 275 3.13 -26.62 -12.82
CA ASN A 275 2.56 -27.90 -13.22
C ASN A 275 2.88 -29.04 -12.24
N ARG A 276 4.09 -29.03 -11.66
CA ARG A 276 4.54 -30.09 -10.73
C ARG A 276 4.20 -29.82 -9.27
N LEU A 277 4.21 -28.56 -8.84
CA LEU A 277 4.31 -28.21 -7.42
C LEU A 277 3.06 -27.53 -6.83
N TYR A 278 2.25 -26.90 -7.68
CA TYR A 278 1.18 -26.01 -7.20
C TYR A 278 0.08 -26.74 -6.43
N ILE A 279 -0.42 -27.87 -6.93
CA ILE A 279 -1.50 -28.62 -6.28
C ILE A 279 -1.08 -29.12 -4.90
N ASP A 280 0.16 -29.59 -4.75
CA ASP A 280 0.71 -30.05 -3.46
C ASP A 280 0.72 -28.92 -2.42
N GLY A 281 1.14 -27.72 -2.84
CA GLY A 281 1.09 -26.52 -2.00
C GLY A 281 -0.33 -26.11 -1.63
N ALA A 282 -1.27 -26.19 -2.58
CA ALA A 282 -2.67 -25.84 -2.38
C ALA A 282 -3.40 -26.81 -1.42
N LYS A 283 -3.16 -28.12 -1.53
CA LYS A 283 -3.75 -29.14 -0.62
C LYS A 283 -3.35 -28.89 0.84
N GLY A 284 -2.13 -28.43 1.08
CA GLY A 284 -1.61 -28.12 2.42
C GLY A 284 -2.33 -27.00 3.17
N LEU A 285 -3.17 -26.19 2.52
CA LEU A 285 -4.02 -25.18 3.18
C LEU A 285 -5.16 -25.84 4.00
N LYS A 286 -5.66 -26.99 3.54
CA LYS A 286 -6.71 -27.75 4.24
C LYS A 286 -6.18 -28.46 5.49
N GLU A 287 -4.87 -28.69 5.56
CA GLU A 287 -4.16 -29.17 6.75
C GLU A 287 -3.90 -28.03 7.75
N THR A 288 -4.85 -27.11 7.94
CA THR A 288 -4.80 -26.27 9.13
C THR A 288 -5.04 -27.21 10.29
N ALA A 289 -3.93 -27.66 10.90
CA ALA A 289 -3.93 -28.46 12.11
C ALA A 289 -4.80 -27.71 13.12
N ALA A 290 -6.05 -28.15 13.28
CA ALA A 290 -6.88 -27.75 14.39
C ALA A 290 -6.10 -28.21 15.62
N ASN A 291 -5.37 -27.29 16.26
CA ASN A 291 -4.83 -27.51 17.58
C ASN A 291 -6.05 -27.71 18.48
N ARG A 292 -6.54 -28.96 18.55
CA ARG A 292 -7.57 -29.41 19.48
C ARG A 292 -6.94 -29.43 20.86
N LYS A 293 -6.54 -28.26 21.36
CA LYS A 293 -6.07 -28.09 22.72
C LYS A 293 -7.32 -28.14 23.59
N THR A 294 -7.44 -29.16 24.42
CA THR A 294 -8.43 -29.19 25.49
C THR A 294 -8.11 -28.04 26.43
N LEU A 295 -8.99 -27.03 26.44
CA LEU A 295 -8.83 -25.88 27.32
C LEU A 295 -9.03 -26.33 28.76
N SER A 296 -8.10 -25.96 29.65
CA SER A 296 -8.30 -26.11 31.09
C SER A 296 -9.52 -25.30 31.54
N GLN A 297 -10.22 -25.72 32.61
CA GLN A 297 -11.32 -24.95 33.21
C GLN A 297 -10.93 -23.48 33.49
N GLN A 298 -9.67 -23.23 33.83
CA GLN A 298 -9.15 -21.88 34.08
C GLN A 298 -8.94 -21.09 32.78
N GLU A 299 -8.45 -21.74 31.71
CA GLU A 299 -8.34 -21.15 30.37
C GLU A 299 -9.75 -20.86 29.79
N LEU A 300 -10.70 -21.77 29.98
CA LEU A 300 -12.10 -21.61 29.58
C LEU A 300 -12.71 -20.40 30.29
N ARG A 301 -12.65 -20.34 31.63
CA ARG A 301 -13.13 -19.19 32.42
C ARG A 301 -12.47 -17.87 32.03
N SER A 302 -11.18 -17.88 31.70
CA SER A 302 -10.48 -16.68 31.22
C SER A 302 -10.97 -16.22 29.85
N SER A 303 -11.34 -17.16 28.97
CA SER A 303 -11.85 -16.90 27.62
C SER A 303 -13.32 -16.43 27.60
N THR A 304 -14.10 -16.77 28.63
CA THR A 304 -15.53 -16.41 28.78
C THR A 304 -15.78 -15.21 29.70
N ARG A 305 -14.73 -14.47 30.12
CA ARG A 305 -14.92 -13.26 30.93
C ARG A 305 -15.80 -12.24 30.19
N LYS A 306 -16.80 -11.68 30.88
CA LYS A 306 -17.66 -10.62 30.34
C LYS A 306 -16.80 -9.42 29.92
N LYS A 307 -16.66 -9.21 28.61
CA LYS A 307 -16.13 -7.97 28.02
C LYS A 307 -17.31 -7.07 27.67
N SER A 308 -17.09 -5.76 27.64
CA SER A 308 -18.07 -4.86 27.03
C SER A 308 -18.24 -5.24 25.55
N ALA A 309 -19.46 -5.10 25.02
CA ALA A 309 -19.76 -5.47 23.64
C ALA A 309 -18.82 -4.76 22.63
N VAL A 310 -18.52 -3.47 22.87
CA VAL A 310 -17.58 -2.68 22.05
C VAL A 310 -16.19 -3.31 22.04
N ILE A 311 -15.62 -3.64 23.21
CA ILE A 311 -14.27 -4.21 23.31
C ILE A 311 -14.23 -5.62 22.71
N ALA A 312 -15.30 -6.40 22.86
CA ALA A 312 -15.40 -7.72 22.24
C ALA A 312 -15.35 -7.63 20.70
N ILE A 313 -16.11 -6.71 20.12
CA ILE A 313 -16.13 -6.46 18.67
C ILE A 313 -14.77 -5.92 18.20
N ALA A 314 -14.22 -4.92 18.88
CA ALA A 314 -12.89 -4.38 18.56
C ALA A 314 -11.79 -5.44 18.64
N SER A 315 -11.83 -6.31 19.65
CA SER A 315 -10.89 -7.43 19.79
C SER A 315 -11.05 -8.45 18.66
N LYS A 316 -12.29 -8.75 18.23
CA LYS A 316 -12.58 -9.64 17.09
C LYS A 316 -12.01 -9.05 15.80
N GLU A 317 -12.30 -7.78 15.54
CA GLU A 317 -11.80 -7.04 14.37
C GLU A 317 -10.27 -7.01 14.32
N LEU A 318 -9.61 -6.57 15.40
CA LEU A 318 -8.16 -6.50 15.44
C LEU A 318 -7.51 -7.87 15.21
N LYS A 319 -8.05 -8.93 15.83
CA LYS A 319 -7.56 -10.31 15.58
C LYS A 319 -7.76 -10.74 14.13
N MET A 320 -8.91 -10.44 13.52
CA MET A 320 -9.16 -10.77 12.12
C MET A 320 -8.17 -10.07 11.20
N ILE A 321 -7.91 -8.78 11.44
CA ILE A 321 -6.97 -7.96 10.66
C ILE A 321 -5.55 -8.51 10.79
N LEU A 322 -5.09 -8.73 12.02
CA LEU A 322 -3.72 -9.21 12.30
C LEU A 322 -3.48 -10.65 11.84
N ARG A 323 -4.54 -11.45 11.65
CA ARG A 323 -4.45 -12.84 11.18
C ARG A 323 -4.63 -12.97 9.67
N THR A 324 -5.18 -11.94 9.02
CA THR A 324 -5.45 -11.96 7.59
C THR A 324 -4.39 -11.13 6.86
N PRO A 325 -3.53 -11.74 6.01
CA PRO A 325 -2.37 -11.06 5.47
C PRO A 325 -2.76 -9.87 4.60
N ALA A 326 -3.80 -10.02 3.78
CA ALA A 326 -4.32 -8.93 2.96
C ALA A 326 -4.77 -7.73 3.82
N TYR A 327 -5.43 -7.99 4.95
CA TYR A 327 -5.88 -6.94 5.86
C TYR A 327 -4.69 -6.35 6.61
N PHE A 328 -3.85 -7.17 7.24
CA PHE A 328 -2.67 -6.70 7.94
C PHE A 328 -1.81 -5.78 7.09
N LEU A 329 -1.52 -6.15 5.83
CA LEU A 329 -0.68 -5.34 4.95
C LEU A 329 -1.31 -3.98 4.66
N ASN A 330 -2.57 -3.95 4.22
CA ASN A 330 -3.21 -2.72 3.74
C ASN A 330 -3.84 -1.87 4.86
N CYS A 331 -4.06 -2.45 6.04
CA CYS A 331 -4.69 -1.77 7.17
C CYS A 331 -3.70 -1.40 8.28
N VAL A 332 -2.68 -2.22 8.52
CA VAL A 332 -1.78 -2.08 9.68
C VAL A 332 -0.37 -1.75 9.23
N LEU A 333 0.23 -2.59 8.39
CA LEU A 333 1.63 -2.48 8.03
C LEU A 333 1.94 -1.17 7.30
N VAL A 334 1.06 -0.69 6.40
CA VAL A 334 1.22 0.60 5.71
C VAL A 334 1.34 1.78 6.70
N SER A 335 0.60 1.74 7.82
CA SER A 335 0.69 2.76 8.87
C SER A 335 2.04 2.76 9.60
N PHE A 336 2.79 1.66 9.57
CA PHE A 336 4.10 1.54 10.22
C PHE A 336 5.27 1.68 9.25
N ILE A 337 5.11 1.27 8.00
CA ILE A 337 6.17 1.32 6.98
C ILE A 337 6.62 2.77 6.73
N MET A 338 5.67 3.68 6.50
CA MET A 338 5.98 5.08 6.17
C MET A 338 6.78 5.80 7.28
N PRO A 339 6.37 5.78 8.56
CA PRO A 339 7.17 6.40 9.61
C PRO A 339 8.53 5.74 9.81
N LEU A 340 8.63 4.42 9.67
CA LEU A 340 9.91 3.73 9.75
C LEU A 340 10.86 4.21 8.64
N PHE A 341 10.37 4.42 7.42
CA PHE A 341 11.19 5.00 6.35
C PHE A 341 11.75 6.38 6.68
N LEU A 342 11.01 7.22 7.41
CA LEU A 342 11.48 8.55 7.81
C LEU A 342 12.46 8.52 9.00
N ILE A 343 12.28 7.58 9.92
CA ILE A 343 13.04 7.54 11.18
C ILE A 343 14.28 6.68 11.10
N LEU A 344 14.26 5.58 10.34
CA LEU A 344 15.39 4.68 10.23
C LEU A 344 16.67 5.38 9.75
N PRO A 345 16.63 6.31 8.76
CA PRO A 345 17.80 7.10 8.39
C PRO A 345 18.26 8.01 9.54
N LEU A 346 17.31 8.58 10.29
CA LEU A 346 17.62 9.44 11.44
C LEU A 346 18.34 8.67 12.57
N LEU A 347 17.88 7.44 12.88
CA LEU A 347 18.39 6.65 14.00
C LEU A 347 19.67 5.87 13.68
N PHE A 348 19.69 5.18 12.53
CA PHE A 348 20.78 4.29 12.14
C PHE A 348 21.73 4.96 11.16
N GLY A 349 21.26 6.01 10.49
CA GLY A 349 21.94 6.57 9.34
C GLY A 349 23.07 7.54 9.65
N GLY A 350 23.43 7.75 10.91
CA GLY A 350 24.36 8.81 11.28
C GLY A 350 23.86 10.23 10.94
N THR A 351 22.72 10.37 10.25
CA THR A 351 22.13 11.63 9.78
C THR A 351 21.82 12.56 10.94
N LEU A 352 21.51 12.06 12.13
CA LEU A 352 21.42 12.90 13.33
C LEU A 352 22.77 13.47 13.76
N LYS A 353 23.85 12.68 13.65
CA LYS A 353 25.24 13.11 13.89
C LYS A 353 25.75 14.03 12.80
N GLU A 354 25.41 13.78 11.55
CA GLU A 354 25.76 14.61 10.39
C GLU A 354 24.93 15.91 10.38
N LEU A 355 23.62 15.87 10.63
CA LEU A 355 22.82 17.09 10.88
C LEU A 355 23.44 17.87 12.03
N THR A 356 23.73 17.24 13.18
CA THR A 356 24.33 17.97 14.31
C THR A 356 25.75 18.47 14.02
N ALA A 357 26.50 17.83 13.13
CA ALA A 357 27.83 18.25 12.72
C ALA A 357 27.82 19.35 11.63
N GLU A 358 26.93 19.27 10.65
CA GLU A 358 26.76 20.24 9.55
C GLU A 358 26.00 21.48 10.01
N LEU A 359 24.96 21.32 10.84
CA LEU A 359 24.19 22.44 11.41
C LEU A 359 24.85 23.04 12.65
N GLY A 360 25.78 22.32 13.29
CA GLY A 360 26.29 22.65 14.61
C GLY A 360 25.20 22.69 15.69
N ALA A 361 25.55 23.12 16.91
CA ALA A 361 24.57 23.39 17.96
C ALA A 361 23.56 24.50 17.56
N GLY A 362 23.94 25.38 16.62
CA GLY A 362 23.11 26.50 16.16
C GLY A 362 21.99 26.11 15.19
N GLY A 363 22.18 25.14 14.29
CA GLY A 363 21.17 24.87 13.26
C GLY A 363 20.02 23.96 13.72
N ILE A 364 20.19 23.18 14.80
CA ILE A 364 19.02 22.60 15.50
C ILE A 364 18.20 23.70 16.17
N GLU A 365 18.83 24.70 16.78
CA GLU A 365 18.11 25.86 17.31
C GLU A 365 17.44 26.67 16.19
N GLN A 366 18.08 26.83 15.02
CA GLN A 366 17.43 27.44 13.85
C GLN A 366 16.21 26.63 13.39
N LEU A 367 16.30 25.30 13.30
CA LEU A 367 15.15 24.44 12.97
C LEU A 367 14.01 24.59 14.00
N ARG A 368 14.33 24.74 15.29
CA ARG A 368 13.34 25.03 16.34
C ARG A 368 12.69 26.40 16.16
N HIS A 369 13.45 27.40 15.73
CA HIS A 369 12.91 28.74 15.46
C HIS A 369 12.15 28.84 14.14
N MET A 370 12.42 27.97 13.16
CA MET A 370 11.70 27.91 11.89
C MET A 370 10.30 27.32 12.02
N VAL A 371 10.10 26.37 12.94
CA VAL A 371 8.78 25.75 13.16
C VAL A 371 8.03 26.52 14.24
N SER A 372 7.10 27.38 13.84
CA SER A 372 6.24 28.07 14.80
C SER A 372 5.36 27.05 15.57
N PRO A 373 4.98 27.34 16.83
CA PRO A 373 4.08 26.47 17.59
C PRO A 373 2.77 26.19 16.86
N ASP A 374 2.24 27.17 16.15
CA ASP A 374 0.99 27.05 15.39
C ASP A 374 1.16 26.13 14.17
N ALA A 375 2.29 26.24 13.46
CA ALA A 375 2.63 25.32 12.38
C ALA A 375 2.81 23.89 12.88
N PHE A 376 3.34 23.69 14.10
CA PHE A 376 3.42 22.36 14.71
C PHE A 376 2.03 21.78 14.99
N ILE A 377 1.08 22.57 15.51
CA ILE A 377 -0.30 22.14 15.76
C ILE A 377 -0.97 21.69 14.45
N ILE A 378 -0.91 22.53 13.42
CA ILE A 378 -1.48 22.23 12.11
C ILE A 378 -0.78 21.03 11.46
N GLY A 379 0.53 20.94 11.57
CA GLY A 379 1.32 19.80 11.10
C GLY A 379 0.91 18.49 11.76
N LEU A 380 0.66 18.51 13.09
CA LEU A 380 0.18 17.33 13.82
C LEU A 380 -1.25 16.94 13.41
N MET A 381 -2.13 17.92 13.19
CA MET A 381 -3.47 17.67 12.66
C MET A 381 -3.42 17.00 11.27
N ALA A 382 -2.61 17.56 10.36
CA ALA A 382 -2.43 17.04 9.02
C ALA A 382 -1.79 15.63 9.05
N LEU A 383 -0.81 15.41 9.91
CA LEU A 383 -0.18 14.11 10.13
C LEU A 383 -1.21 13.08 10.59
N MET A 384 -2.01 13.41 11.61
CA MET A 384 -3.04 12.50 12.09
C MET A 384 -4.08 12.20 11.01
N ALA A 385 -4.56 13.21 10.28
CA ALA A 385 -5.48 13.01 9.16
C ALA A 385 -4.90 12.11 8.05
N PHE A 386 -3.62 12.29 7.72
CA PHE A 386 -2.90 11.46 6.77
C PHE A 386 -2.87 9.98 7.23
N TYR A 387 -2.62 9.74 8.52
CA TYR A 387 -2.63 8.38 9.07
C TYR A 387 -4.03 7.74 9.08
N ALA A 388 -5.08 8.52 9.31
CA ALA A 388 -6.45 8.03 9.15
C ALA A 388 -6.69 7.55 7.71
N GLY A 389 -6.15 8.27 6.73
CA GLY A 389 -6.17 7.90 5.30
C GLY A 389 -5.42 6.64 4.94
N LEU A 390 -4.20 6.48 5.48
CA LEU A 390 -3.37 5.31 5.24
C LEU A 390 -4.00 4.03 5.82
N ASN A 391 -4.75 4.17 6.90
CA ASN A 391 -5.36 3.06 7.61
C ASN A 391 -6.75 2.72 7.06
N LEU A 392 -6.83 1.66 6.25
CA LEU A 392 -8.10 1.24 5.64
C LEU A 392 -9.06 0.47 6.57
N ILE A 393 -8.82 0.45 7.89
CA ILE A 393 -9.66 -0.31 8.84
C ILE A 393 -11.10 0.21 8.87
N ALA A 394 -11.28 1.53 9.04
CA ALA A 394 -12.61 2.13 9.09
C ALA A 394 -13.30 2.08 7.71
N ALA A 395 -12.54 2.35 6.65
CA ALA A 395 -13.00 2.38 5.27
C ALA A 395 -13.48 1.03 4.70
N THR A 396 -13.13 -0.09 5.35
CA THR A 396 -13.49 -1.45 4.93
C THR A 396 -14.16 -2.26 6.03
N ALA A 397 -14.60 -1.61 7.10
CA ALA A 397 -15.10 -2.24 8.32
C ALA A 397 -16.31 -3.19 8.10
N ILE A 398 -17.21 -2.85 7.17
CA ILE A 398 -18.38 -3.64 6.78
C ILE A 398 -18.03 -4.55 5.61
N THR A 399 -17.30 -4.03 4.61
CA THR A 399 -16.83 -4.80 3.45
C THR A 399 -16.07 -6.07 3.86
N ARG A 400 -15.22 -6.02 4.90
CA ARG A 400 -14.47 -7.18 5.39
C ARG A 400 -15.33 -8.28 6.02
N GLU A 401 -16.58 -8.01 6.41
CA GLU A 401 -17.46 -9.08 6.89
C GLU A 401 -17.82 -10.05 5.76
N GLY A 402 -17.90 -9.57 4.51
CA GLY A 402 -18.19 -10.40 3.34
C GLY A 402 -19.42 -11.29 3.57
N SER A 403 -19.23 -12.61 3.47
CA SER A 403 -20.28 -13.61 3.70
C SER A 403 -20.85 -13.62 5.14
N ASN A 404 -20.12 -13.09 6.12
CA ASN A 404 -20.58 -13.00 7.51
C ASN A 404 -21.48 -11.78 7.77
N PHE A 405 -21.75 -10.96 6.75
CA PHE A 405 -22.60 -9.78 6.89
C PHE A 405 -24.02 -10.12 7.38
N SER A 406 -24.62 -11.22 6.89
CA SER A 406 -25.93 -11.67 7.37
C SER A 406 -25.90 -12.03 8.86
N PHE A 407 -24.81 -12.64 9.35
CA PHE A 407 -24.63 -12.93 10.77
C PHE A 407 -24.55 -11.63 11.59
N MET A 408 -23.80 -10.62 11.12
CA MET A 408 -23.68 -9.32 11.80
C MET A 408 -25.04 -8.66 12.08
N LYS A 409 -25.99 -8.77 11.15
CA LYS A 409 -27.37 -8.24 11.29
C LYS A 409 -28.21 -8.97 12.35
N LEU A 410 -27.92 -10.24 12.61
CA LEU A 410 -28.71 -11.10 13.51
C LEU A 410 -28.26 -11.02 14.97
N ILE A 411 -27.05 -10.54 15.23
CA ILE A 411 -26.53 -10.43 16.59
C ILE A 411 -27.37 -9.38 17.36
N PRO A 412 -27.85 -9.67 18.58
CA PRO A 412 -28.69 -8.77 19.37
C PRO A 412 -27.85 -7.65 20.04
N ILE A 413 -27.07 -6.93 19.23
CA ILE A 413 -26.26 -5.79 19.65
C ILE A 413 -26.64 -4.60 18.76
N PRO A 414 -26.97 -3.42 19.34
CA PRO A 414 -27.30 -2.23 18.55
C PRO A 414 -26.20 -1.86 17.55
N TYR A 415 -26.57 -1.47 16.33
CA TYR A 415 -25.60 -1.12 15.29
C TYR A 415 -24.61 -0.04 15.73
N ARG A 416 -25.06 0.92 16.54
CA ARG A 416 -24.16 1.91 17.16
C ARG A 416 -22.96 1.26 17.84
N THR A 417 -23.22 0.30 18.72
CA THR A 417 -22.19 -0.44 19.47
C THR A 417 -21.29 -1.24 18.53
N GLN A 418 -21.85 -1.82 17.48
CA GLN A 418 -21.09 -2.56 16.47
C GLN A 418 -20.14 -1.66 15.68
N LEU A 419 -20.61 -0.51 15.22
CA LEU A 419 -19.83 0.45 14.44
C LEU A 419 -18.72 1.09 15.28
N VAL A 420 -19.00 1.47 16.53
CA VAL A 420 -17.96 1.93 17.47
C VAL A 420 -16.89 0.87 17.67
N GLY A 421 -17.30 -0.38 17.88
CA GLY A 421 -16.37 -1.51 18.03
C GLY A 421 -15.50 -1.72 16.79
N LYS A 422 -15.98 -1.35 15.60
CA LYS A 422 -15.24 -1.45 14.34
C LYS A 422 -14.31 -0.26 14.05
N ILE A 423 -14.64 0.94 14.56
CA ILE A 423 -13.79 2.14 14.46
C ILE A 423 -12.62 2.06 15.44
N LEU A 424 -12.83 1.54 16.65
CA LEU A 424 -11.82 1.56 17.71
C LEU A 424 -10.46 0.95 17.29
N PRO A 425 -10.39 -0.18 16.57
CA PRO A 425 -9.12 -0.69 16.04
C PRO A 425 -8.44 0.25 15.04
N ALA A 426 -9.20 1.03 14.27
CA ALA A 426 -8.65 2.01 13.33
C ALA A 426 -7.89 3.10 14.09
N LEU A 427 -8.55 3.73 15.07
CA LEU A 427 -7.94 4.71 15.96
C LEU A 427 -6.71 4.14 16.68
N VAL A 428 -6.76 2.93 17.24
CA VAL A 428 -5.61 2.34 17.94
C VAL A 428 -4.39 2.20 17.02
N VAL A 429 -4.56 1.63 15.82
CA VAL A 429 -3.46 1.44 14.86
C VAL A 429 -2.92 2.78 14.37
N GLN A 430 -3.82 3.73 14.11
CA GLN A 430 -3.46 5.09 13.70
C GLN A 430 -2.60 5.78 14.76
N MET A 431 -3.02 5.73 16.02
CA MET A 431 -2.33 6.39 17.13
C MET A 431 -0.96 5.77 17.38
N LEU A 432 -0.83 4.44 17.31
CA LEU A 432 0.46 3.76 17.38
C LEU A 432 1.40 4.22 16.26
N GLY A 433 0.87 4.38 15.05
CA GLY A 433 1.63 4.89 13.91
C GLY A 433 2.09 6.34 14.09
N VAL A 434 1.22 7.23 14.59
CA VAL A 434 1.54 8.64 14.84
C VAL A 434 2.60 8.80 15.94
N LEU A 435 2.53 7.99 17.00
CA LEU A 435 3.50 8.03 18.10
C LEU A 435 4.94 7.82 17.62
N ILE A 436 5.13 6.99 16.59
CA ILE A 436 6.45 6.71 16.04
C ILE A 436 7.10 7.99 15.49
N LEU A 437 6.35 8.91 14.86
CA LEU A 437 6.87 10.20 14.38
C LEU A 437 6.79 11.31 15.43
N LEU A 438 5.75 11.30 16.26
CA LEU A 438 5.54 12.34 17.27
C LEU A 438 6.65 12.33 18.33
N ILE A 439 7.12 11.16 18.77
CA ILE A 439 8.18 11.05 19.79
C ILE A 439 9.49 11.71 19.31
N PRO A 440 10.07 11.37 18.15
CA PRO A 440 11.21 12.08 17.59
C PRO A 440 10.96 13.57 17.39
N ALA A 441 9.77 13.96 16.89
CA ALA A 441 9.44 15.37 16.69
C ALA A 441 9.47 16.16 18.02
N ILE A 442 8.96 15.59 19.12
CA ILE A 442 9.03 16.20 20.45
C ILE A 442 10.48 16.31 20.94
N ILE A 443 11.30 15.27 20.74
CA ILE A 443 12.70 15.26 21.18
C ILE A 443 13.52 16.32 20.43
N LEU A 444 13.30 16.46 19.12
CA LEU A 444 14.05 17.38 18.24
C LEU A 444 13.60 18.82 18.39
N LEU A 445 12.29 19.07 18.23
CA LEU A 445 11.71 20.41 18.17
C LEU A 445 11.42 21.00 19.55
N ARG A 446 11.31 20.16 20.59
CA ARG A 446 10.99 20.54 21.97
C ARG A 446 9.82 21.55 22.07
N PRO A 447 8.67 21.28 21.43
CA PRO A 447 7.50 22.14 21.51
C PRO A 447 6.98 22.22 22.95
N SER A 448 6.29 23.32 23.28
CA SER A 448 5.64 23.45 24.59
C SER A 448 4.60 22.33 24.78
N ILE A 449 4.40 21.90 26.02
CA ILE A 449 3.39 20.86 26.35
C ILE A 449 1.99 21.26 25.88
N GLN A 450 1.66 22.55 25.95
CA GLN A 450 0.37 23.09 25.49
C GLN A 450 0.20 22.95 23.97
N THR A 451 1.27 23.17 23.21
CA THR A 451 1.29 23.00 21.75
C THR A 451 1.03 21.54 21.38
N VAL A 452 1.70 20.60 22.04
CA VAL A 452 1.52 19.17 21.80
C VAL A 452 0.10 18.73 22.15
N LEU A 453 -0.41 19.12 23.33
CA LEU A 453 -1.76 18.75 23.77
C LEU A 453 -2.84 19.32 22.85
N THR A 454 -2.72 20.58 22.43
CA THR A 454 -3.67 21.21 21.51
C THR A 454 -3.67 20.53 20.14
N GLY A 455 -2.49 20.32 19.54
CA GLY A 455 -2.38 19.63 18.25
C GLY A 455 -2.88 18.19 18.31
N PHE A 456 -2.59 17.46 19.40
CA PHE A 456 -3.06 16.10 19.59
C PHE A 456 -4.57 16.03 19.75
N LEU A 457 -5.18 16.95 20.53
CA LEU A 457 -6.62 17.00 20.72
C LEU A 457 -7.35 17.29 19.41
N LEU A 458 -6.93 18.33 18.67
CA LEU A 458 -7.53 18.69 17.39
C LEU A 458 -7.31 17.59 16.34
N GLY A 459 -6.10 17.03 16.27
CA GLY A 459 -5.78 15.91 15.38
C GLY A 459 -6.60 14.66 15.69
N LEU A 460 -6.82 14.35 16.97
CA LEU A 460 -7.67 13.23 17.38
C LEU A 460 -9.13 13.46 16.99
N LEU A 461 -9.69 14.66 17.23
CA LEU A 461 -11.06 14.98 16.81
C LEU A 461 -11.25 14.89 15.30
N LEU A 462 -10.25 15.37 14.54
CA LEU A 462 -10.23 15.26 13.08
C LEU A 462 -10.16 13.80 12.62
N SER A 463 -9.35 12.98 13.29
CA SER A 463 -9.21 11.55 12.99
C SER A 463 -10.49 10.77 13.25
N ILE A 464 -11.16 11.03 14.38
CA ILE A 464 -12.45 10.42 14.71
C ILE A 464 -13.49 10.82 13.65
N PHE A 465 -13.51 12.08 13.23
CA PHE A 465 -14.41 12.55 12.17
C PHE A 465 -14.15 11.81 10.85
N LEU A 466 -12.87 11.65 10.47
CA LEU A 466 -12.47 10.93 9.28
C LEU A 466 -12.88 9.46 9.35
N ASP A 467 -12.59 8.76 10.44
CA ASP A 467 -13.00 7.36 10.62
C ASP A 467 -14.52 7.19 10.54
N PHE A 468 -15.28 8.12 11.13
CA PHE A 468 -16.73 8.16 10.99
C PHE A 468 -17.18 8.37 9.54
N ALA A 469 -16.55 9.29 8.81
CA ALA A 469 -16.87 9.52 7.40
C ALA A 469 -16.56 8.28 6.55
N MET A 470 -15.41 7.63 6.78
CA MET A 470 -14.99 6.43 6.05
C MET A 470 -15.90 5.23 6.32
N ILE A 471 -16.25 4.95 7.58
CA ILE A 471 -17.16 3.86 7.88
C ILE A 471 -18.57 4.16 7.35
N THR A 472 -18.98 5.43 7.31
CA THR A 472 -20.26 5.82 6.71
C THR A 472 -20.30 5.48 5.22
N LEU A 473 -19.21 5.76 4.48
CA LEU A 473 -19.10 5.36 3.07
C LEU A 473 -19.24 3.85 2.89
N ASP A 474 -18.58 3.07 3.76
CA ASP A 474 -18.63 1.61 3.70
C ASP A 474 -19.99 1.03 4.13
N VAL A 475 -20.69 1.68 5.08
CA VAL A 475 -22.06 1.31 5.48
C VAL A 475 -23.06 1.53 4.34
N ILE A 476 -22.93 2.65 3.62
CA ILE A 476 -23.85 2.99 2.51
C ILE A 476 -23.63 2.04 1.34
N ARG A 477 -22.37 1.73 0.97
CA ARG A 477 -22.03 0.89 -0.19
C ARG A 477 -21.01 -0.23 0.12
N PRO A 478 -21.29 -1.18 1.01
CA PRO A 478 -20.34 -2.25 1.32
C PRO A 478 -20.14 -3.15 0.09
N VAL A 479 -18.90 -3.57 -0.14
CA VAL A 479 -18.55 -4.55 -1.18
C VAL A 479 -18.52 -5.92 -0.52
N LEU A 480 -19.61 -6.68 -0.60
CA LEU A 480 -19.71 -7.97 0.11
C LEU A 480 -19.30 -9.18 -0.75
N ASP A 481 -19.42 -9.08 -2.08
CA ASP A 481 -19.14 -10.17 -3.02
C ASP A 481 -17.66 -10.18 -3.47
N TRP A 482 -16.78 -10.48 -2.53
CA TRP A 482 -15.35 -10.68 -2.82
C TRP A 482 -14.96 -12.15 -2.72
N THR A 483 -14.14 -12.60 -3.68
CA THR A 483 -13.60 -13.97 -3.76
C THR A 483 -12.22 -14.10 -3.09
N ASN A 484 -11.58 -12.98 -2.78
CA ASN A 484 -10.34 -12.94 -2.02
C ASN A 484 -10.31 -11.68 -1.12
N GLU A 485 -9.54 -11.74 -0.04
CA GLU A 485 -9.49 -10.64 0.95
C GLU A 485 -8.79 -9.39 0.42
N GLN A 486 -7.95 -9.50 -0.62
CA GLN A 486 -7.34 -8.32 -1.24
C GLN A 486 -8.36 -7.46 -1.98
N LYS A 487 -9.39 -8.06 -2.57
CA LYS A 487 -10.45 -7.32 -3.26
C LYS A 487 -11.26 -6.45 -2.29
N ALA A 488 -11.47 -6.94 -1.07
CA ALA A 488 -12.16 -6.21 -0.01
C ALA A 488 -11.45 -4.90 0.40
N VAL A 489 -10.13 -4.83 0.24
CA VAL A 489 -9.33 -3.67 0.69
C VAL A 489 -8.67 -2.93 -0.46
N LYS A 490 -7.82 -3.59 -1.24
CA LYS A 490 -6.96 -2.96 -2.26
C LYS A 490 -7.72 -2.57 -3.53
N GLN A 491 -8.68 -3.40 -3.96
CA GLN A 491 -9.50 -3.13 -5.15
C GLN A 491 -10.85 -2.47 -4.79
N ASN A 492 -10.98 -1.99 -3.55
CA ASN A 492 -12.21 -1.37 -3.07
C ASN A 492 -12.21 0.12 -3.40
N PHE A 493 -13.12 0.53 -4.28
CA PHE A 493 -13.27 1.93 -4.65
C PHE A 493 -13.63 2.82 -3.45
N ASN A 494 -14.39 2.31 -2.46
CA ASN A 494 -14.69 3.08 -1.25
C ASN A 494 -13.45 3.31 -0.40
N ALA A 495 -12.55 2.32 -0.32
CA ALA A 495 -11.29 2.46 0.39
C ALA A 495 -10.40 3.53 -0.28
N MET A 496 -10.37 3.55 -1.61
CA MET A 496 -9.70 4.59 -2.38
C MET A 496 -10.32 5.98 -2.09
N VAL A 497 -11.64 6.14 -2.23
CA VAL A 497 -12.35 7.40 -1.94
C VAL A 497 -12.10 7.87 -0.51
N SER A 498 -12.11 6.94 0.45
CA SER A 498 -11.81 7.23 1.86
C SER A 498 -10.41 7.80 2.06
N THR A 499 -9.42 7.23 1.37
CA THR A 499 -8.03 7.73 1.40
C THR A 499 -7.98 9.17 0.87
N PHE A 500 -8.58 9.46 -0.28
CA PHE A 500 -8.60 10.83 -0.82
C PHE A 500 -9.39 11.81 0.03
N LEU A 501 -10.52 11.37 0.59
CA LEU A 501 -11.30 12.18 1.52
C LEU A 501 -10.43 12.62 2.71
N SER A 502 -9.64 11.70 3.27
CA SER A 502 -8.73 12.05 4.37
C SER A 502 -7.65 13.05 3.99
N MET A 503 -7.10 12.95 2.77
CA MET A 503 -6.07 13.87 2.30
C MET A 503 -6.64 15.27 2.06
N ILE A 504 -7.81 15.35 1.42
CA ILE A 504 -8.49 16.62 1.16
C ILE A 504 -8.89 17.28 2.48
N VAL A 505 -9.59 16.55 3.34
CA VAL A 505 -10.07 17.07 4.63
C VAL A 505 -8.90 17.39 5.57
N GLY A 506 -7.82 16.60 5.52
CA GLY A 506 -6.58 16.85 6.26
C GLY A 506 -5.79 18.07 5.76
N ALA A 507 -5.93 18.43 4.47
CA ALA A 507 -5.32 19.64 3.90
C ALA A 507 -6.09 20.92 4.26
N ILE A 508 -7.39 20.83 4.57
CA ILE A 508 -8.22 22.00 4.91
C ILE A 508 -7.61 22.83 6.06
N PRO A 509 -7.22 22.25 7.22
CA PRO A 509 -6.56 23.01 8.27
C PRO A 509 -5.29 23.76 7.82
N VAL A 510 -4.49 23.12 6.95
CA VAL A 510 -3.24 23.70 6.41
C VAL A 510 -3.54 24.89 5.50
N VAL A 511 -4.47 24.72 4.56
CA VAL A 511 -4.88 25.76 3.61
C VAL A 511 -5.48 26.94 4.36
N LEU A 512 -6.40 26.69 5.30
CA LEU A 512 -7.02 27.75 6.08
C LEU A 512 -5.99 28.49 6.93
N PHE A 513 -5.01 27.81 7.50
CA PHE A 513 -3.93 28.46 8.26
C PHE A 513 -3.04 29.36 7.39
N ILE A 514 -2.72 28.95 6.15
CA ILE A 514 -1.86 29.71 5.25
C ILE A 514 -2.59 30.93 4.65
N PHE A 515 -3.86 30.75 4.25
CA PHE A 515 -4.57 31.76 3.46
C PHE A 515 -5.54 32.63 4.25
N LEU A 516 -5.97 32.23 5.46
CA LEU A 516 -6.80 33.09 6.30
C LEU A 516 -5.93 33.89 7.28
N PRO A 517 -5.95 35.23 7.20
CA PRO A 517 -5.21 36.09 8.13
C PRO A 517 -5.99 36.23 9.46
N LEU A 518 -6.28 35.11 10.11
CA LEU A 518 -6.92 35.06 11.43
C LEU A 518 -5.86 34.80 12.50
N ASP A 519 -6.13 35.26 13.73
CA ASP A 519 -5.35 34.84 14.89
C ASP A 519 -5.40 33.30 15.01
N PRO A 520 -4.24 32.60 15.07
CA PRO A 520 -4.19 31.14 15.16
C PRO A 520 -5.03 30.55 16.30
N ARG A 521 -5.15 31.25 17.44
CA ARG A 521 -5.96 30.79 18.58
C ARG A 521 -7.45 30.77 18.24
N ILE A 522 -7.92 31.79 17.52
CA ILE A 522 -9.31 31.85 17.04
C ILE A 522 -9.55 30.73 16.03
N LEU A 523 -8.62 30.53 15.09
CA LEU A 523 -8.70 29.46 14.10
C LEU A 523 -8.78 28.07 14.75
N PHE A 524 -7.94 27.79 15.75
CA PHE A 524 -7.97 26.54 16.51
C PHE A 524 -9.27 26.37 17.31
N GLY A 525 -9.80 27.45 17.88
CA GLY A 525 -11.12 27.46 18.52
C GLY A 525 -12.25 27.11 17.56
N ILE A 526 -12.21 27.66 16.33
CA ILE A 526 -13.16 27.32 15.26
C ILE A 526 -13.03 25.84 14.90
N PHE A 527 -11.82 25.32 14.68
CA PHE A 527 -11.62 23.90 14.38
C PHE A 527 -12.15 23.00 15.50
N PHE A 528 -11.90 23.34 16.76
CA PHE A 528 -12.43 22.59 17.88
C PHE A 528 -13.96 22.51 17.84
N VAL A 529 -14.63 23.67 17.76
CA VAL A 529 -16.10 23.73 17.76
C VAL A 529 -16.68 23.00 16.55
N VAL A 530 -16.16 23.24 15.35
CA VAL A 530 -16.63 22.60 14.11
C VAL A 530 -16.46 21.09 14.19
N LEU A 531 -15.29 20.59 14.60
CA LEU A 531 -15.04 19.15 14.68
C LEU A 531 -15.91 18.48 15.76
N VAL A 532 -16.15 19.13 16.90
CA VAL A 532 -17.07 18.60 17.93
C VAL A 532 -18.49 18.50 17.40
N ILE A 533 -18.98 19.53 16.71
CA ILE A 533 -20.31 19.54 16.10
C ILE A 533 -20.41 18.43 15.04
N LEU A 534 -19.46 18.35 14.12
CA LEU A 534 -19.46 17.35 13.05
C LEU A 534 -19.42 15.92 13.60
N ASN A 535 -18.55 15.64 14.57
CA ASN A 535 -18.50 14.34 15.25
C ASN A 535 -19.82 14.02 15.94
N SER A 536 -20.43 14.99 16.63
CA SER A 536 -21.73 14.81 17.30
C SER A 536 -22.84 14.51 16.30
N ILE A 537 -22.89 15.23 15.18
CA ILE A 537 -23.88 14.99 14.12
C ILE A 537 -23.76 13.57 13.58
N ILE A 538 -22.56 13.13 13.20
CA ILE A 538 -22.37 11.77 12.66
C ILE A 538 -22.67 10.71 13.73
N TRP A 539 -22.29 10.95 14.99
CA TRP A 539 -22.56 10.06 16.12
C TRP A 539 -24.06 9.73 16.33
N TYR A 540 -24.95 10.68 16.02
CA TYR A 540 -26.39 10.48 16.08
C TYR A 540 -26.98 9.91 14.79
N LEU A 541 -26.48 10.33 13.61
CA LEU A 541 -27.01 9.89 12.32
C LEU A 541 -26.55 8.49 11.89
N LEU A 542 -25.34 8.09 12.28
CA LEU A 542 -24.70 6.87 11.78
C LEU A 542 -25.51 5.59 12.03
N PRO A 543 -26.11 5.35 13.22
CA PRO A 543 -26.94 4.17 13.45
C PRO A 543 -28.16 4.12 12.53
N THR A 544 -28.83 5.26 12.33
CA THR A 544 -30.00 5.36 11.44
C THR A 544 -29.61 5.15 9.98
N ILE A 545 -28.45 5.66 9.55
CA ILE A 545 -27.90 5.40 8.22
C ILE A 545 -27.62 3.91 8.05
N ALA A 546 -27.05 3.26 9.07
CA ALA A 546 -26.76 1.83 9.05
C ALA A 546 -28.03 0.98 8.95
N GLU A 547 -29.03 1.26 9.79
CA GLU A 547 -30.32 0.55 9.75
C GLU A 547 -30.98 0.64 8.36
N ARG A 548 -31.07 1.86 7.80
CA ARG A 548 -31.62 2.06 6.45
C ARG A 548 -30.79 1.40 5.37
N SER A 549 -29.47 1.46 5.47
CA SER A 549 -28.56 0.94 4.45
C SER A 549 -28.45 -0.58 4.46
N PHE A 550 -28.76 -1.23 5.59
CA PHE A 550 -28.72 -2.68 5.74
C PHE A 550 -30.07 -3.33 5.43
N GLN A 551 -31.18 -2.58 5.50
CA GLN A 551 -32.49 -3.02 5.00
C GLN A 551 -32.41 -3.30 3.49
N GLY A 552 -32.77 -4.53 3.08
CA GLY A 552 -32.78 -4.95 1.67
C GLY A 552 -31.45 -5.45 1.10
N LYS A 553 -30.38 -5.50 1.91
CA LYS A 553 -29.12 -6.18 1.53
C LYS A 553 -29.13 -7.64 2.05
N PRO A 554 -28.50 -8.59 1.34
CA PRO A 554 -28.46 -10.01 1.71
C PRO A 554 -27.94 -10.24 3.14
#